data_AF-A0A9X8ZZF9-F1
#
_entry.id   AF-A0A9X8ZZF9-F1
#
_cell.length_a   1.000
_cell.length_b   1.000
_cell.length_c   1.000
_cell.angle_alpha   90.00
_cell.angle_beta   90.00
_cell.angle_gamma   90.00
#
_symmetry.space_group_name_H-M   'P 1'
#
loop_
_entity.id
_entity.type
_entity.pdbx_description
1 polymer ?
#
loop_
_entity_poly.entity_id
_entity_poly.type
_entity_poly.pdbx_seq_one_letter_code
_entity_poly.pdbx_strand_id
1 'polypeptide(L)'
;MQPDGFGNLHLAYEQLKVRLEEEGLFSQVYKKAIPPYAKTIGVITSPTGAAIRDIITTIKRRYPIGNVIVFPVLVQGESAAPSIVQAIRTANEMGEIDVLIVGRGGGSIEELWAFNEEMVARAIFKSEIPIISAVGHETDFTIADFVADLRAPTPTAAAELAAPNIIELQEKVLQRTLRLQRAMRELVHKKEEKLQVLQK
;
A
#
# COMPACT_ATOMS: atom_id res chain seq x y z
N MET A 1 -26.52 29.84 -6.33
CA MET A 1 -27.23 28.75 -5.63
C MET A 1 -26.32 27.53 -5.70
N GLN A 2 -25.62 27.22 -4.61
CA GLN A 2 -24.90 25.95 -4.49
C GLN A 2 -25.97 24.84 -4.49
N PRO A 3 -25.80 23.74 -5.25
CA PRO A 3 -26.78 22.67 -5.26
C PRO A 3 -26.86 22.03 -3.88
N ASP A 4 -28.06 21.98 -3.30
CA ASP A 4 -28.36 21.52 -1.93
C ASP A 4 -27.80 20.11 -1.59
N GLY A 5 -27.44 19.30 -2.59
CA GLY A 5 -26.86 17.96 -2.40
C GLY A 5 -25.42 17.94 -1.87
N PHE A 6 -24.60 18.95 -2.18
CA PHE A 6 -23.18 18.97 -1.78
C PHE A 6 -23.01 19.17 -0.28
N GLY A 7 -23.84 20.04 0.32
CA GLY A 7 -23.84 20.29 1.76
C GLY A 7 -24.20 19.05 2.58
N ASN A 8 -25.13 18.24 2.07
CA ASN A 8 -25.57 17.01 2.74
C ASN A 8 -24.50 15.91 2.72
N LEU A 9 -23.80 15.73 1.60
CA LEU A 9 -22.69 14.76 1.51
C LEU A 9 -21.52 15.17 2.40
N HIS A 10 -21.16 16.45 2.40
CA HIS A 10 -20.08 16.93 3.27
C HIS A 10 -20.43 16.77 4.76
N LEU A 11 -21.67 17.08 5.15
CA LEU A 11 -22.12 16.88 6.53
C LEU A 11 -22.11 15.39 6.93
N ALA A 12 -22.59 14.50 6.06
CA ALA A 12 -22.56 13.06 6.31
C ALA A 12 -21.13 12.53 6.47
N TYR A 13 -20.21 13.02 5.63
CA TYR A 13 -18.79 12.69 5.72
C TYR A 13 -18.17 13.12 7.05
N GLU A 14 -18.36 14.38 7.47
CA GLU A 14 -17.80 14.88 8.73
C GLU A 14 -18.38 14.15 9.95
N GLN A 15 -19.69 13.88 9.95
CA GLN A 15 -20.35 13.12 11.01
C GLN A 15 -19.80 11.69 11.12
N LEU A 16 -19.60 11.02 9.99
CA LEU A 16 -19.04 9.68 9.98
C LEU A 16 -17.57 9.67 10.39
N LYS A 17 -16.78 10.64 9.91
CA LYS A 17 -15.38 10.80 10.29
C LYS A 17 -15.21 10.91 11.80
N VAL A 18 -15.95 11.82 12.44
CA VAL A 18 -15.90 12.02 13.89
C VAL A 18 -16.25 10.72 14.62
N ARG A 19 -17.33 10.04 14.21
CA ARG A 19 -17.77 8.79 14.86
C ARG A 19 -16.70 7.70 14.77
N LEU A 20 -16.11 7.48 13.59
CA LEU A 20 -15.10 6.43 13.41
C LEU A 20 -13.77 6.80 14.09
N GLU A 21 -13.45 8.09 14.20
CA GLU A 21 -12.32 8.58 14.98
C GLU A 21 -12.50 8.29 16.48
N GLU A 22 -13.68 8.57 17.03
CA GLU A 22 -14.06 8.28 18.42
C GLU A 22 -14.05 6.77 18.72
N GLU A 23 -14.46 5.93 17.76
CA GLU A 23 -14.33 4.48 17.83
C GLU A 23 -12.87 3.99 17.73
N GLY A 24 -11.93 4.87 17.38
CA GLY A 24 -10.50 4.58 17.33
C GLY A 24 -10.01 3.95 16.02
N LEU A 25 -10.83 3.91 14.96
CA LEU A 25 -10.47 3.26 13.70
C LEU A 25 -9.30 3.94 12.99
N PHE A 26 -9.05 5.22 13.27
CA PHE A 26 -7.95 5.98 12.68
C PHE A 26 -6.66 5.90 13.51
N SER A 27 -6.70 5.23 14.67
CA SER A 27 -5.58 5.21 15.61
C SER A 27 -4.37 4.51 15.02
N GLN A 28 -3.21 5.15 15.12
CA GLN A 28 -1.95 4.63 14.61
C GLN A 28 -1.55 3.28 15.23
N VAL A 29 -2.07 2.97 16.43
CA VAL A 29 -1.77 1.71 17.14
C VAL A 29 -2.31 0.47 16.43
N TYR A 30 -3.34 0.62 15.59
CA TYR A 30 -3.94 -0.48 14.82
C TYR A 30 -3.36 -0.60 13.41
N LYS A 31 -2.58 0.39 12.96
CA LYS A 31 -2.01 0.41 11.62
C LYS A 31 -0.84 -0.57 11.52
N LYS A 32 -0.88 -1.41 10.50
CA LYS A 32 0.12 -2.42 10.17
C LYS A 32 1.26 -1.80 9.37
N ALA A 33 2.48 -2.27 9.59
CA ALA A 33 3.61 -1.84 8.78
C ALA A 33 3.53 -2.44 7.36
N ILE A 34 3.81 -1.64 6.34
CA ILE A 34 3.90 -2.14 4.96
C ILE A 34 5.17 -2.99 4.83
N PRO A 35 5.08 -4.24 4.33
CA PRO A 35 6.24 -5.09 4.14
C PRO A 35 7.23 -4.44 3.16
N PRO A 36 8.52 -4.30 3.50
CA PRO A 36 9.50 -3.66 2.63
C PRO A 36 9.82 -4.47 1.36
N TYR A 37 9.48 -5.76 1.36
CA TYR A 37 9.76 -6.73 0.29
C TYR A 37 8.52 -7.62 0.05
N ALA A 38 7.38 -7.00 -0.27
CA ALA A 38 6.16 -7.74 -0.60
C ALA A 38 6.40 -8.65 -1.82
N LYS A 39 6.24 -9.95 -1.67
CA LYS A 39 6.32 -10.93 -2.77
C LYS A 39 5.07 -10.85 -3.64
N THR A 40 3.91 -10.65 -3.02
CA THR A 40 2.63 -10.57 -3.73
C THR A 40 1.88 -9.31 -3.33
N ILE A 41 1.61 -8.46 -4.31
CA ILE A 41 0.88 -7.21 -4.16
C ILE A 41 -0.52 -7.42 -4.76
N GLY A 42 -1.55 -7.27 -3.93
CA GLY A 42 -2.94 -7.28 -4.39
C GLY A 42 -3.39 -5.86 -4.77
N VAL A 43 -4.11 -5.72 -5.87
CA VAL A 43 -4.59 -4.42 -6.38
C VAL A 43 -6.11 -4.47 -6.51
N ILE A 44 -6.80 -3.71 -5.66
CA ILE A 44 -8.26 -3.56 -5.65
C ILE A 44 -8.59 -2.22 -6.31
N THR A 45 -8.99 -2.27 -7.58
CA THR A 45 -9.34 -1.08 -8.36
C THR A 45 -10.21 -1.44 -9.56
N SER A 46 -10.62 -0.44 -10.34
CA SER A 46 -11.36 -0.64 -11.59
C SER A 46 -10.53 -1.46 -12.59
N PRO A 47 -11.12 -2.45 -13.28
CA PRO A 47 -10.43 -3.20 -14.33
C PRO A 47 -10.05 -2.32 -15.53
N THR A 48 -10.64 -1.14 -15.64
CA THR A 48 -10.40 -0.17 -16.71
C THR A 48 -9.90 1.15 -16.13
N GLY A 49 -9.06 1.86 -16.90
CA GLY A 49 -8.59 3.20 -16.56
C GLY A 49 -7.08 3.34 -16.45
N ALA A 50 -6.62 4.55 -16.12
CA ALA A 50 -5.20 4.85 -15.94
C ALA A 50 -4.65 4.22 -14.65
N ALA A 51 -5.38 4.29 -13.54
CA ALA A 51 -4.90 3.85 -12.22
C ALA A 51 -4.34 2.42 -12.20
N ILE A 52 -5.07 1.43 -12.74
CA ILE A 52 -4.57 0.05 -12.82
C ILE A 52 -3.32 -0.08 -13.69
N ARG A 53 -3.27 0.65 -14.81
CA ARG A 53 -2.11 0.66 -15.72
C ARG A 53 -0.89 1.30 -15.05
N ASP A 54 -1.10 2.40 -14.35
CA ASP A 54 -0.05 3.13 -13.64
C ASP A 54 0.54 2.27 -12.52
N ILE A 55 -0.31 1.59 -11.73
CA ILE A 55 0.13 0.66 -10.68
C ILE A 55 0.94 -0.49 -11.29
N ILE A 56 0.37 -1.22 -12.26
CA ILE A 56 1.04 -2.39 -12.85
C ILE A 56 2.36 -2.00 -13.51
N THR A 57 2.38 -0.91 -14.29
CA THR A 57 3.58 -0.47 -15.00
C THR A 57 4.66 -0.04 -14.02
N THR A 58 4.29 0.66 -12.96
CA THR A 58 5.22 1.11 -11.92
C THR A 58 5.81 -0.08 -11.17
N ILE A 59 5.00 -1.05 -10.74
CA ILE A 59 5.47 -2.25 -10.05
C ILE A 59 6.38 -3.06 -10.99
N LYS A 60 5.98 -3.32 -12.23
CA LYS A 60 6.81 -4.10 -13.19
C LYS A 60 8.15 -3.44 -13.47
N ARG A 61 8.19 -2.11 -13.54
CA ARG A 61 9.43 -1.35 -13.76
C ARG A 61 10.34 -1.36 -12.52
N ARG A 62 9.79 -1.10 -11.33
CA ARG A 62 10.57 -1.00 -10.08
C ARG A 62 10.93 -2.36 -9.49
N TYR A 63 10.01 -3.31 -9.53
CA TYR A 63 10.08 -4.57 -8.81
C TYR A 63 9.55 -5.74 -9.66
N PRO A 64 10.22 -6.07 -10.78
CA PRO A 64 9.77 -7.11 -11.72
C PRO A 64 9.71 -8.52 -11.12
N ILE A 65 10.31 -8.74 -9.95
CA ILE A 65 10.28 -10.02 -9.23
C ILE A 65 9.07 -10.17 -8.30
N GLY A 66 8.29 -9.11 -8.11
CA GLY A 66 7.04 -9.15 -7.34
C GLY A 66 5.86 -9.62 -8.19
N ASN A 67 4.98 -10.39 -7.57
CA ASN A 67 3.71 -10.82 -8.17
C ASN A 67 2.65 -9.76 -7.94
N VAL A 68 1.81 -9.53 -8.96
CA VAL A 68 0.66 -8.62 -8.87
C VAL A 68 -0.61 -9.39 -9.14
N ILE A 69 -1.55 -9.37 -8.20
CA ILE A 69 -2.88 -9.97 -8.35
C ILE A 69 -3.91 -8.85 -8.35
N VAL A 70 -4.74 -8.81 -9.38
CA VAL A 70 -5.76 -7.77 -9.55
C VAL A 70 -7.11 -8.31 -9.11
N PHE A 71 -7.76 -7.57 -8.22
CA PHE A 71 -9.12 -7.79 -7.77
C PHE A 71 -10.00 -6.69 -8.39
N PRO A 72 -10.62 -6.94 -9.55
CA PRO A 72 -11.39 -5.92 -10.25
C PRO A 72 -12.65 -5.58 -9.46
N VAL A 73 -12.89 -4.29 -9.23
CA VAL A 73 -14.07 -3.80 -8.50
C VAL A 73 -14.72 -2.62 -9.19
N LEU A 74 -15.99 -2.39 -8.86
CA LEU A 74 -16.62 -1.11 -9.12
C LEU A 74 -16.05 -0.06 -8.16
N VAL A 75 -15.67 1.10 -8.70
CA VAL A 75 -15.06 2.21 -7.93
C VAL A 75 -15.93 3.47 -7.89
N GLN A 76 -17.14 3.38 -8.44
CA GLN A 76 -18.16 4.43 -8.42
C GLN A 76 -19.56 3.83 -8.55
N GLY A 77 -20.56 4.58 -8.11
CA GLY A 77 -21.95 4.16 -8.05
C GLY A 77 -22.27 3.32 -6.81
N GLU A 78 -23.57 3.03 -6.61
CA GLU A 78 -24.10 2.42 -5.37
C GLU A 78 -23.52 1.03 -5.09
N SER A 79 -23.14 0.28 -6.12
CA SER A 79 -22.56 -1.07 -5.98
C SER A 79 -21.05 -1.07 -5.73
N ALA A 80 -20.39 0.10 -5.71
CA ALA A 80 -18.94 0.18 -5.53
C ALA A 80 -18.50 -0.21 -4.12
N ALA A 81 -19.11 0.33 -3.07
CA ALA A 81 -18.74 0.00 -1.70
C ALA A 81 -18.88 -1.50 -1.38
N PRO A 82 -20.01 -2.18 -1.72
CA PRO A 82 -20.12 -3.63 -1.59
C PRO A 82 -19.06 -4.39 -2.39
N SER A 83 -18.75 -3.94 -3.61
CA SER A 83 -17.73 -4.57 -4.47
C SER A 83 -16.33 -4.48 -3.86
N ILE A 84 -15.96 -3.32 -3.29
CA ILE A 84 -14.67 -3.09 -2.61
C ILE A 84 -14.58 -3.97 -1.36
N VAL A 85 -15.63 -4.00 -0.52
CA VAL A 85 -15.66 -4.83 0.69
C VAL A 85 -15.48 -6.31 0.36
N GLN A 86 -16.16 -6.79 -0.69
CA GLN A 86 -16.04 -8.18 -1.10
C GLN A 86 -14.61 -8.50 -1.59
N ALA A 87 -13.99 -7.63 -2.37
CA ALA A 87 -12.62 -7.83 -2.83
C ALA A 87 -11.60 -7.85 -1.69
N ILE A 88 -11.76 -6.99 -0.68
CA ILE A 88 -10.89 -7.02 0.52
C ILE A 88 -11.04 -8.37 1.24
N ARG A 89 -12.27 -8.87 1.40
CA ARG A 89 -12.51 -10.18 2.02
C ARG A 89 -11.89 -11.32 1.23
N THR A 90 -12.15 -11.38 -0.08
CA THR A 90 -11.58 -12.40 -0.97
C THR A 90 -10.05 -12.38 -0.93
N ALA A 91 -9.43 -11.19 -0.88
CA ALA A 91 -7.98 -11.08 -0.78
C ALA A 91 -7.44 -11.65 0.55
N ASN A 92 -8.11 -11.38 1.68
CA ASN A 92 -7.75 -11.94 2.98
C ASN A 92 -7.92 -13.46 3.01
N GLU A 93 -8.99 -13.99 2.41
CA GLU A 93 -9.25 -15.44 2.32
C GLU A 93 -8.20 -16.19 1.48
N MET A 94 -7.57 -15.52 0.51
CA MET A 94 -6.57 -16.12 -0.37
C MET A 94 -5.26 -16.46 0.37
N GLY A 95 -4.91 -15.74 1.44
CA GLY A 95 -3.75 -16.05 2.29
C GLY A 95 -2.36 -15.89 1.65
N GLU A 96 -2.26 -15.40 0.41
CA GLU A 96 -1.00 -15.26 -0.34
C GLU A 96 -0.58 -13.80 -0.60
N ILE A 97 -1.37 -12.83 -0.15
CA ILE A 97 -1.15 -11.40 -0.42
C ILE A 97 -0.40 -10.76 0.76
N ASP A 98 0.72 -10.09 0.47
CA ASP A 98 1.52 -9.42 1.51
C ASP A 98 1.05 -7.97 1.77
N VAL A 99 0.53 -7.30 0.75
CA VAL A 99 0.03 -5.92 0.82
C VAL A 99 -1.07 -5.69 -0.21
N LEU A 100 -2.06 -4.88 0.15
CA LEU A 100 -3.14 -4.45 -0.72
C LEU A 100 -2.99 -2.97 -1.09
N ILE A 101 -3.19 -2.67 -2.37
CA ILE A 101 -3.43 -1.30 -2.84
C ILE A 101 -4.93 -1.19 -3.13
N VAL A 102 -5.62 -0.31 -2.43
CA VAL A 102 -7.05 -0.03 -2.64
C VAL A 102 -7.17 1.39 -3.14
N GLY A 103 -7.75 1.58 -4.32
CA GLY A 103 -7.90 2.93 -4.84
C GLY A 103 -8.53 3.01 -6.20
N ARG A 104 -8.57 4.24 -6.72
CA ARG A 104 -8.99 4.54 -8.09
C ARG A 104 -8.19 5.73 -8.62
N GLY A 105 -8.40 6.06 -9.88
CA GLY A 105 -7.91 7.32 -10.41
C GLY A 105 -8.70 8.50 -9.84
N GLY A 106 -8.34 9.71 -10.28
CA GLY A 106 -9.05 10.93 -9.89
C GLY A 106 -10.57 10.88 -10.13
N GLY A 107 -11.28 11.81 -9.51
CA GLY A 107 -12.73 11.94 -9.61
C GLY A 107 -13.25 13.06 -8.72
N SER A 108 -14.53 13.41 -8.88
CA SER A 108 -15.21 14.32 -7.95
C SER A 108 -15.47 13.63 -6.61
N ILE A 109 -15.82 14.40 -5.58
CA ILE A 109 -16.18 13.83 -4.27
C ILE A 109 -17.36 12.84 -4.36
N GLU A 110 -18.30 13.05 -5.28
CA GLU A 110 -19.41 12.12 -5.51
C GLU A 110 -18.91 10.79 -6.10
N GLU A 111 -17.94 10.84 -7.01
CA GLU A 111 -17.33 9.65 -7.59
C GLU A 111 -16.46 8.87 -6.60
N LEU A 112 -15.91 9.56 -5.60
CA LEU A 112 -15.11 8.97 -4.52
C LEU A 112 -15.95 8.48 -3.34
N TRP A 113 -17.27 8.73 -3.35
CA TRP A 113 -18.13 8.51 -2.18
C TRP A 113 -18.10 7.07 -1.66
N ALA A 114 -17.93 6.09 -2.55
CA ALA A 114 -17.79 4.69 -2.17
C ALA A 114 -16.68 4.42 -1.15
N PHE A 115 -15.62 5.24 -1.12
CA PHE A 115 -14.51 5.15 -0.18
C PHE A 115 -14.76 5.90 1.13
N ASN A 116 -15.86 6.67 1.21
CA ASN A 116 -16.36 7.29 2.43
C ASN A 116 -17.41 6.42 3.15
N GLU A 117 -17.88 5.35 2.54
CA GLU A 117 -18.87 4.45 3.14
C GLU A 117 -18.31 3.71 4.36
N GLU A 118 -19.11 3.65 5.44
CA GLU A 118 -18.72 3.03 6.70
C GLU A 118 -18.34 1.55 6.53
N MET A 119 -19.00 0.84 5.62
CA MET A 119 -18.69 -0.58 5.36
C MET A 119 -17.29 -0.78 4.79
N VAL A 120 -16.80 0.16 3.97
CA VAL A 120 -15.45 0.12 3.40
C VAL A 120 -14.43 0.43 4.49
N ALA A 121 -14.68 1.47 5.29
CA ALA A 121 -13.87 1.80 6.47
C ALA A 121 -13.68 0.58 7.38
N ARG A 122 -14.78 -0.08 7.77
CA ARG A 122 -14.72 -1.26 8.65
C ARG A 122 -14.06 -2.46 7.98
N ALA A 123 -14.19 -2.63 6.66
CA ALA A 123 -13.50 -3.70 5.94
C ALA A 123 -11.98 -3.48 5.90
N ILE A 124 -11.54 -2.23 5.66
CA ILE A 124 -10.12 -1.85 5.69
C ILE A 124 -9.55 -2.12 7.09
N PHE A 125 -10.23 -1.63 8.14
CA PHE A 125 -9.80 -1.81 9.53
C PHE A 125 -9.63 -3.29 9.92
N LYS A 126 -10.55 -4.16 9.47
CA LYS A 126 -10.56 -5.59 9.78
C LYS A 126 -9.62 -6.43 8.91
N SER A 127 -9.03 -5.86 7.86
CA SER A 127 -8.12 -6.59 6.98
C SER A 127 -6.90 -7.07 7.76
N GLU A 128 -6.51 -8.34 7.63
CA GLU A 128 -5.27 -8.87 8.19
C GLU A 128 -4.07 -8.44 7.35
N ILE A 129 -4.29 -8.28 6.04
CA ILE A 129 -3.31 -7.75 5.09
C ILE A 129 -3.22 -6.22 5.22
N PRO A 130 -2.01 -5.63 5.30
CA PRO A 130 -1.84 -4.18 5.30
C PRO A 130 -2.36 -3.54 4.00
N ILE A 131 -3.08 -2.43 4.13
CA ILE A 131 -3.71 -1.70 3.02
C ILE A 131 -3.08 -0.32 2.83
N ILE A 132 -2.71 -0.03 1.58
CA ILE A 132 -2.34 1.29 1.08
C ILE A 132 -3.56 1.89 0.36
N SER A 133 -4.10 2.98 0.87
CA SER A 133 -5.14 3.75 0.16
C SER A 133 -4.51 4.61 -0.93
N ALA A 134 -5.12 4.63 -2.11
CA ALA A 134 -4.68 5.37 -3.29
C ALA A 134 -5.85 6.06 -3.99
N VAL A 135 -6.75 6.67 -3.21
CA VAL A 135 -8.04 7.21 -3.70
C VAL A 135 -7.96 8.70 -4.03
N GLY A 136 -7.36 9.50 -3.15
CA GLY A 136 -7.42 10.96 -3.21
C GLY A 136 -6.28 11.62 -3.98
N HIS A 137 -6.46 12.89 -4.34
CA HIS A 137 -5.37 13.83 -4.66
C HIS A 137 -4.89 14.51 -3.36
N GLU A 138 -3.88 15.39 -3.42
CA GLU A 138 -3.30 16.01 -2.22
C GLU A 138 -4.31 16.76 -1.32
N THR A 139 -5.45 17.21 -1.85
CA THR A 139 -6.45 18.01 -1.13
C THR A 139 -7.69 17.24 -0.64
N ASP A 140 -8.02 16.09 -1.24
CA ASP A 140 -9.27 15.38 -0.98
C ASP A 140 -9.00 14.08 -0.23
N PHE A 141 -9.21 14.10 1.09
CA PHE A 141 -9.09 12.92 1.95
C PHE A 141 -10.42 12.19 2.04
N THR A 142 -10.37 10.87 1.97
CA THR A 142 -11.52 9.98 2.17
C THR A 142 -11.42 9.27 3.52
N ILE A 143 -12.53 8.71 4.01
CA ILE A 143 -12.52 7.87 5.22
C ILE A 143 -11.56 6.68 5.05
N ALA A 144 -11.55 6.06 3.86
CA ALA A 144 -10.60 5.00 3.53
C ALA A 144 -9.13 5.42 3.75
N ASP A 145 -8.76 6.67 3.43
CA ASP A 145 -7.41 7.18 3.65
C ASP A 145 -7.04 7.27 5.14
N PHE A 146 -8.00 7.59 6.01
CA PHE A 146 -7.77 7.68 7.45
C PHE A 146 -7.63 6.30 8.09
N VAL A 147 -8.44 5.33 7.65
CA VAL A 147 -8.45 3.97 8.21
C VAL A 147 -7.32 3.10 7.66
N ALA A 148 -6.89 3.34 6.41
CA ALA A 148 -5.81 2.57 5.80
C ALA A 148 -4.51 2.64 6.60
N ASP A 149 -3.73 1.58 6.51
CA ASP A 149 -2.44 1.46 7.20
C ASP A 149 -1.43 2.49 6.68
N LEU A 150 -1.52 2.80 5.38
CA LEU A 150 -0.76 3.88 4.75
C LEU A 150 -1.60 4.59 3.68
N ARG A 151 -1.46 5.91 3.59
CA ARG A 151 -2.04 6.71 2.51
C ARG A 151 -0.99 7.01 1.44
N ALA A 152 -1.37 6.85 0.18
CA ALA A 152 -0.65 7.35 -0.97
C ALA A 152 -1.45 8.43 -1.70
N PRO A 153 -0.81 9.51 -2.17
CA PRO A 153 -1.50 10.60 -2.88
C PRO A 153 -1.87 10.25 -4.33
N THR A 154 -1.39 9.14 -4.88
CA THR A 154 -1.72 8.67 -6.23
C THR A 154 -1.58 7.14 -6.33
N PRO A 155 -2.25 6.50 -7.30
CA PRO A 155 -2.01 5.09 -7.64
C PRO A 155 -0.53 4.76 -7.91
N THR A 156 0.20 5.65 -8.60
CA THR A 156 1.64 5.52 -8.83
C THR A 156 2.44 5.53 -7.53
N ALA A 157 2.16 6.48 -6.64
CA ALA A 157 2.85 6.55 -5.34
C ALA A 157 2.54 5.31 -4.48
N ALA A 158 1.31 4.78 -4.53
CA ALA A 158 0.97 3.55 -3.84
C ALA A 158 1.79 2.35 -4.34
N ALA A 159 1.96 2.26 -5.67
CA ALA A 159 2.83 1.25 -6.27
C ALA A 159 4.29 1.41 -5.84
N GLU A 160 4.82 2.63 -5.74
CA GLU A 160 6.19 2.88 -5.27
C GLU A 160 6.39 2.52 -3.79
N LEU A 161 5.36 2.71 -2.97
CA LEU A 161 5.36 2.35 -1.55
C LEU A 161 5.25 0.83 -1.34
N ALA A 162 4.49 0.13 -2.18
CA ALA A 162 4.36 -1.33 -2.14
C ALA A 162 5.56 -2.06 -2.76
N ALA A 163 6.21 -1.46 -3.76
CA ALA A 163 7.25 -2.10 -4.57
C ALA A 163 8.63 -1.43 -4.39
N PRO A 164 9.62 -2.11 -3.81
CA PRO A 164 10.97 -1.56 -3.66
C PRO A 164 11.67 -1.44 -5.02
N ASN A 165 12.71 -0.59 -5.10
CA ASN A 165 13.48 -0.41 -6.32
C ASN A 165 14.53 -1.51 -6.48
N ILE A 166 14.40 -2.35 -7.51
CA ILE A 166 15.30 -3.48 -7.77
C ILE A 166 16.75 -3.05 -7.98
N ILE A 167 16.98 -1.87 -8.58
CA ILE A 167 18.34 -1.34 -8.81
C ILE A 167 18.99 -1.01 -7.47
N GLU A 168 18.27 -0.31 -6.59
CA GLU A 168 18.76 -0.02 -5.23
C GLU A 168 19.00 -1.30 -4.41
N LEU A 169 18.19 -2.34 -4.61
CA LEU A 169 18.40 -3.63 -3.95
C LEU A 169 19.67 -4.32 -4.46
N GLN A 170 19.91 -4.32 -5.77
CA GLN A 170 21.14 -4.85 -6.36
C GLN A 170 22.38 -4.12 -5.85
N GLU A 171 22.33 -2.78 -5.80
CA GLU A 171 23.42 -1.97 -5.25
C GLU A 171 23.68 -2.28 -3.77
N LYS A 172 22.62 -2.40 -2.96
CA LYS A 172 22.73 -2.79 -1.54
C LYS A 172 23.37 -4.17 -1.38
N VAL A 173 23.01 -5.14 -2.22
CA VAL A 173 23.61 -6.48 -2.21
C VAL A 173 25.07 -6.44 -2.60
N LEU A 174 25.42 -5.68 -3.65
CA LEU A 174 26.81 -5.51 -4.10
C LEU A 174 27.68 -4.88 -3.01
N GLN A 175 27.22 -3.78 -2.40
CA GLN A 175 27.92 -3.10 -1.31
C GLN A 175 28.14 -4.03 -0.11
N ARG A 176 27.13 -4.81 0.28
CA ARG A 176 27.24 -5.80 1.37
C ARG A 176 28.24 -6.90 1.02
N THR A 177 28.25 -7.36 -0.23
CA THR A 177 29.20 -8.37 -0.72
C THR A 177 30.64 -7.86 -0.66
N LEU A 178 30.91 -6.65 -1.16
CA LEU A 178 32.24 -6.05 -1.13
C LEU A 178 32.75 -5.83 0.30
N ARG A 179 31.87 -5.39 1.21
CA ARG A 179 32.20 -5.24 2.64
C ARG A 179 32.54 -6.58 3.28
N LEU A 180 31.77 -7.62 2.99
CA LEU A 180 32.04 -8.97 3.48
C LEU A 180 33.38 -9.49 2.99
N GLN A 181 33.67 -9.36 1.69
CA GLN A 181 34.96 -9.77 1.10
C GLN A 181 36.15 -9.05 1.74
N ARG A 182 36.03 -7.75 2.01
CA ARG A 182 37.07 -6.99 2.72
C ARG A 182 37.31 -7.52 4.13
N ALA A 183 36.24 -7.70 4.90
CA ALA A 183 36.32 -8.22 6.26
C ALA A 183 36.94 -9.63 6.31
N MET A 184 36.60 -10.50 5.34
CA MET A 184 37.20 -11.84 5.22
C MET A 184 38.70 -11.78 4.90
N ARG A 185 39.13 -10.90 3.97
CA ARG A 185 40.56 -10.73 3.66
C ARG A 185 41.35 -10.23 4.88
N GLU A 186 40.82 -9.24 5.59
CA GLU A 186 41.45 -8.71 6.81
C GLU A 186 41.55 -9.80 7.90
N LEU A 187 40.51 -10.63 8.05
CA LEU A 187 40.53 -11.74 9.00
C LEU A 187 41.60 -12.78 8.63
N VAL A 188 41.67 -13.19 7.36
CA VAL A 188 42.67 -14.17 6.89
C VAL A 188 44.09 -13.63 7.09
N HIS A 189 44.36 -12.39 6.67
CA HIS A 189 45.66 -11.75 6.83
C HIS A 189 46.11 -11.75 8.30
N LYS A 190 45.20 -11.37 9.22
CA LYS A 190 45.49 -11.37 10.66
C LYS A 190 45.77 -12.77 11.21
N LYS A 191 45.15 -13.81 10.66
CA LYS A 191 45.41 -15.21 11.05
C LYS A 191 46.75 -15.70 10.51
N GLU A 192 47.12 -15.31 9.29
CA GLU A 192 48.43 -15.60 8.69
C GLU A 192 49.57 -14.94 9.49
N GLU A 193 49.43 -13.66 9.83
CA GLU A 193 50.39 -12.95 10.70
C GLU A 193 50.57 -13.66 12.04
N LYS A 194 49.45 -14.06 12.69
CA LYS A 194 49.51 -14.77 13.97
C LYS A 194 50.19 -16.14 13.83
N LEU A 195 49.92 -16.87 12.75
CA LEU A 195 50.55 -18.16 12.48
C LEU A 195 52.06 -18.01 12.29
N GLN A 196 52.49 -17.01 11.53
CA GLN A 196 53.92 -16.72 11.31
C GLN A 196 54.65 -16.39 12.62
N VAL A 197 54.00 -15.67 13.54
CA VAL A 197 54.58 -15.39 14.87
C VAL A 197 54.73 -16.66 15.71
N LEU A 198 53.79 -17.60 15.64
CA LEU A 198 53.84 -18.86 16.40
C LEU A 198 54.80 -19.90 15.81
N GLN A 199 55.20 -19.74 14.54
CA GLN A 199 56.15 -20.62 13.85
C GLN A 199 57.61 -20.20 13.99
N LYS A 200 57.88 -19.05 14.63
CA LYS A 200 59.22 -18.59 15.02
C LYS A 200 59.50 -18.93 16.48
#